data_AF-A0A534Q9G7-F1
#
_entry.id   AF-A0A534Q9G7-F1
#
_cell.length_a   1.000
_cell.length_b   1.000
_cell.length_c   1.000
_cell.angle_alpha   90.00
_cell.angle_beta   90.00
_cell.angle_gamma   90.00
#
_symmetry.space_group_name_H-M   'P 1'
#
loop_
_entity.id
_entity.type
_entity.pdbx_description
1 polymer ?
#
loop_
_entity_poly.entity_id
_entity_poly.type
_entity_poly.pdbx_seq_one_letter_code
_entity_poly.pdbx_strand_id
1 'polypeptide(L)'
;MAATAVVVLGVPARHVYAQVAAARGVEPVILTGAQVPAWSGPAADVQCMPYPSGALTGARDAHNGTDIAPPAVGVAVDQIVAYRWDGLGFVEIPVQVDQKYYYCLSNPPSGFAVYSGTDRELTYQWDIESWKKIGGTCTSQYAPGEGPKPDPVPTLDNDDEIVFMASDAGSQAPLGALAPPGTSNGQAVAIVDPLDASTTRFAYLYLKAGGSSFNTSNGYVSYVRDANADEWIDKCSFRDDSTEKLGTSNTSYGPNLSGTVCRTASGAPGGCPSVPDGTPRASTDRFVRDGVTVNTDSYQWHASGRWMVRSVQVAKPGQPGVYGPDLIDRWKGRAFQQSPDSTISLVGFEDEQVNWEANDALLGERAGPVRAIRENWGADSGTNVTKTETFYRDAITYHYHVRVHPIPPDGLYTSWDYNRGAVSKYYNVIK
;
A
#
# COMPACT_ATOMS: atom_id res chain seq x y z
N MET A 1 17.43 -8.27 77.55
CA MET A 1 17.94 -8.65 76.21
C MET A 1 16.89 -9.54 75.56
N ALA A 2 16.17 -9.03 74.57
CA ALA A 2 15.25 -9.81 73.75
C ALA A 2 15.64 -9.54 72.29
N ALA A 3 16.03 -10.59 71.59
CA ALA A 3 16.46 -10.51 70.20
C ALA A 3 15.22 -10.44 69.29
N THR A 4 15.07 -9.34 68.57
CA THR A 4 14.03 -9.17 67.54
C THR A 4 14.51 -9.88 66.28
N ALA A 5 13.89 -11.00 65.93
CA ALA A 5 14.13 -11.68 64.66
C ALA A 5 13.42 -10.93 63.53
N VAL A 6 14.19 -10.42 62.56
CA VAL A 6 13.67 -9.91 61.30
C VAL A 6 13.37 -11.11 60.39
N VAL A 7 12.10 -11.37 60.12
CA VAL A 7 11.69 -12.34 59.11
C VAL A 7 11.76 -11.65 57.74
N VAL A 8 12.78 -11.97 56.96
CA VAL A 8 12.86 -11.59 55.55
C VAL A 8 12.07 -12.63 54.75
N LEU A 9 10.84 -12.27 54.34
CA LEU A 9 10.09 -13.05 53.36
C LEU A 9 10.65 -12.74 51.97
N GLY A 10 11.46 -13.67 51.44
CA GLY A 10 11.85 -13.66 50.04
C GLY A 10 10.62 -13.92 49.17
N VAL A 11 10.04 -12.86 48.60
CA VAL A 11 9.05 -13.00 47.54
C VAL A 11 9.81 -13.47 46.29
N PRO A 12 9.45 -14.62 45.68
CA PRO A 12 10.06 -15.01 44.43
C PRO A 12 9.77 -13.91 43.41
N ALA A 13 10.81 -13.40 42.76
CA ALA A 13 10.69 -12.50 41.63
C ALA A 13 9.89 -13.22 40.53
N ARG A 14 8.57 -13.04 40.54
CA ARG A 14 7.78 -13.28 39.33
C ARG A 14 8.35 -12.28 38.34
N HIS A 15 8.96 -12.78 37.27
CA HIS A 15 9.16 -11.99 36.07
C HIS A 15 7.77 -11.54 35.61
N VAL A 16 7.36 -10.37 36.10
CA VAL A 16 6.31 -9.59 35.45
C VAL A 16 6.98 -9.18 34.15
N TYR A 17 6.77 -9.97 33.11
CA TYR A 17 6.97 -9.49 31.76
C TYR A 17 6.05 -8.27 31.68
N ALA A 18 6.62 -7.07 31.71
CA ALA A 18 5.89 -5.89 31.32
C ALA A 18 5.28 -6.25 29.97
N GLN A 19 3.94 -6.28 29.89
CA GLN A 19 3.27 -6.23 28.60
C GLN A 19 3.94 -5.06 27.89
N VAL A 20 4.62 -5.34 26.77
CA VAL A 20 5.08 -4.28 25.89
C VAL A 20 3.79 -3.59 25.49
N ALA A 21 3.51 -2.43 26.09
CA ALA A 21 2.34 -1.64 25.76
C ALA A 21 2.39 -1.42 24.24
N ALA A 22 1.24 -1.55 23.56
CA ALA A 22 1.18 -1.22 22.15
C ALA A 22 1.74 0.19 21.95
N ALA A 23 2.76 0.35 21.11
CA ALA A 23 3.43 1.63 20.91
C ALA A 23 2.54 2.54 20.02
N ARG A 24 1.37 2.97 20.53
CA ARG A 24 0.33 3.69 19.76
C ARG A 24 0.80 4.99 19.09
N GLY A 25 1.92 5.57 19.52
CA GLY A 25 2.54 6.71 18.83
C GLY A 25 2.97 6.40 17.38
N VAL A 26 3.13 5.12 17.02
CA VAL A 26 3.44 4.69 15.64
C VAL A 26 2.22 4.67 14.73
N GLU A 27 1.02 4.84 15.27
CA GLU A 27 -0.22 4.75 14.49
C GLU A 27 -0.50 6.07 13.76
N PRO A 28 -0.98 6.00 12.50
CA PRO A 28 -1.52 7.17 11.83
C PRO A 28 -2.88 7.55 12.45
N VAL A 29 -3.17 8.84 12.46
CA VAL A 29 -4.52 9.37 12.62
C VAL A 29 -5.05 9.67 11.22
N ILE A 30 -6.15 9.02 10.85
CA ILE A 30 -6.83 9.20 9.57
C ILE A 30 -8.22 9.74 9.88
N LEU A 31 -8.51 10.95 9.39
CA LEU A 31 -9.85 11.55 9.42
C LEU A 31 -10.40 11.50 8.01
N THR A 32 -11.64 11.06 7.82
CA THR A 32 -12.32 11.31 6.55
C THR A 32 -12.80 12.76 6.48
N GLY A 33 -12.98 13.33 5.30
CA GLY A 33 -13.54 14.68 5.18
C GLY A 33 -14.93 14.80 5.81
N ALA A 34 -15.71 13.71 5.85
CA ALA A 34 -16.98 13.66 6.59
C ALA A 34 -16.84 13.96 8.10
N GLN A 35 -15.67 13.69 8.69
CA GLN A 35 -15.37 14.03 10.09
C GLN A 35 -14.99 15.51 10.28
N VAL A 36 -14.87 16.26 9.18
CA VAL A 36 -14.52 17.68 9.12
C VAL A 36 -15.57 18.44 8.28
N PRO A 37 -16.87 18.37 8.65
CA PRO A 37 -17.98 18.77 7.78
C PRO A 37 -18.03 20.28 7.48
N ALA A 38 -17.31 21.11 8.24
CA ALA A 38 -17.19 22.55 7.95
C ALA A 38 -16.29 22.83 6.72
N TRP A 39 -15.48 21.86 6.32
CA TRP A 39 -14.55 21.96 5.19
C TRP A 39 -14.91 21.05 4.02
N SER A 40 -15.72 20.02 4.27
CA SER A 40 -15.96 18.93 3.33
C SER A 40 -17.20 19.16 2.47
N GLY A 41 -17.10 18.80 1.18
CA GLY A 41 -18.23 18.67 0.26
C GLY A 41 -18.78 17.24 0.16
N PRO A 42 -19.87 17.04 -0.61
CA PRO A 42 -20.30 15.70 -1.00
C PRO A 42 -19.26 15.04 -1.94
N ALA A 43 -19.06 13.74 -1.75
CA ALA A 43 -18.17 12.91 -2.56
C ALA A 43 -18.73 12.58 -3.94
N ALA A 44 -17.86 12.27 -4.89
CA ALA A 44 -18.27 11.68 -6.16
C ALA A 44 -18.88 10.28 -5.97
N ASP A 45 -19.87 9.95 -6.81
CA ASP A 45 -20.32 8.58 -7.01
C ASP A 45 -19.87 8.09 -8.41
N VAL A 46 -20.07 6.81 -8.71
CA VAL A 46 -19.80 6.25 -10.03
C VAL A 46 -20.91 5.31 -10.45
N GLN A 47 -21.32 5.40 -11.72
CA GLN A 47 -22.15 4.40 -12.36
C GLN A 47 -21.27 3.45 -13.17
N CYS A 48 -20.94 2.29 -12.59
CA CYS A 48 -20.19 1.26 -13.30
C CYS A 48 -21.01 0.65 -14.44
N MET A 49 -20.31 0.25 -15.51
CA MET A 49 -20.93 -0.44 -16.64
C MET A 49 -21.51 -1.80 -16.21
N PRO A 50 -22.71 -2.18 -16.68
CA PRO A 50 -23.32 -3.44 -16.31
C PRO A 50 -22.67 -4.63 -17.02
N TYR A 51 -22.90 -5.83 -16.50
CA TYR A 51 -22.59 -7.08 -17.20
C TYR A 51 -23.21 -7.08 -18.62
N PRO A 52 -22.51 -7.54 -19.67
CA PRO A 52 -21.24 -8.29 -19.65
C PRO A 52 -19.97 -7.43 -19.67
N SER A 53 -20.07 -6.11 -19.52
CA SER A 53 -18.90 -5.23 -19.48
C SER A 53 -17.97 -5.61 -18.32
N GLY A 54 -16.68 -5.69 -18.61
CA GLY A 54 -15.65 -6.15 -17.69
C GLY A 54 -15.59 -7.65 -17.40
N ALA A 55 -16.59 -8.42 -17.85
CA ALA A 55 -16.59 -9.88 -17.76
C ALA A 55 -16.23 -10.57 -19.08
N LEU A 56 -16.86 -10.18 -20.18
CA LEU A 56 -16.77 -10.90 -21.46
C LEU A 56 -16.36 -10.02 -22.64
N THR A 57 -16.38 -8.69 -22.46
CA THR A 57 -16.16 -7.73 -23.54
C THR A 57 -15.32 -6.57 -23.06
N GLY A 58 -14.48 -6.03 -23.94
CA GLY A 58 -13.71 -4.82 -23.72
C GLY A 58 -12.23 -5.09 -23.47
N ALA A 59 -11.53 -4.03 -23.03
CA ALA A 59 -10.15 -4.10 -22.55
C ALA A 59 -10.14 -3.95 -21.03
N ARG A 60 -8.98 -4.20 -20.41
CA ARG A 60 -8.75 -3.83 -19.01
C ARG A 60 -8.96 -2.33 -18.83
N ASP A 61 -9.79 -1.96 -17.87
CA ASP A 61 -10.13 -0.58 -17.57
C ASP A 61 -10.53 -0.46 -16.09
N ALA A 62 -9.79 0.34 -15.32
CA ALA A 62 -10.14 0.62 -13.93
C ALA A 62 -11.19 1.74 -13.79
N HIS A 63 -11.51 2.43 -14.89
CA HIS A 63 -12.53 3.49 -14.98
C HIS A 63 -13.70 3.04 -15.85
N ASN A 64 -14.10 1.76 -15.80
CA ASN A 64 -15.18 1.21 -16.62
C ASN A 64 -16.58 1.62 -16.12
N GLY A 65 -16.84 2.93 -16.14
CA GLY A 65 -18.03 3.57 -15.62
C GLY A 65 -18.03 5.06 -15.94
N THR A 66 -19.06 5.74 -15.45
CA THR A 66 -19.20 7.19 -15.59
C THR A 66 -19.25 7.81 -14.20
N ASP A 67 -18.36 8.76 -13.93
CA ASP A 67 -18.37 9.51 -12.68
C ASP A 67 -19.61 10.38 -12.57
N ILE A 68 -20.14 10.48 -11.36
CA ILE A 68 -21.24 11.35 -10.98
C ILE A 68 -20.68 12.32 -9.95
N ALA A 69 -20.11 13.42 -10.44
CA ALA A 69 -19.50 14.44 -9.59
C ALA A 69 -20.55 15.46 -9.10
N PRO A 70 -20.72 15.66 -7.79
CA PRO A 70 -21.47 16.79 -7.27
C PRO A 70 -20.65 18.10 -7.39
N PRO A 71 -21.25 19.27 -7.07
CA PRO A 71 -20.49 20.52 -7.03
C PRO A 71 -19.36 20.47 -5.99
N ALA A 72 -18.15 20.85 -6.41
CA ALA A 72 -16.98 20.96 -5.55
C ALA A 72 -17.09 22.18 -4.62
N VAL A 73 -17.70 21.98 -3.46
CA VAL A 73 -17.95 23.04 -2.45
C VAL A 73 -17.03 22.96 -1.23
N GLY A 74 -16.22 21.91 -1.12
CA GLY A 74 -15.21 21.77 -0.08
C GLY A 74 -14.07 22.78 -0.19
N VAL A 75 -13.21 22.81 0.82
CA VAL A 75 -11.97 23.61 0.81
C VAL A 75 -10.94 23.00 -0.14
N ALA A 76 -10.02 23.81 -0.65
CA ALA A 76 -8.93 23.29 -1.47
C ALA A 76 -8.00 22.40 -0.63
N VAL A 77 -7.78 21.16 -1.07
CA VAL A 77 -7.01 20.14 -0.32
C VAL A 77 -5.57 20.56 -0.06
N ASP A 78 -4.98 21.34 -0.98
CA ASP A 78 -3.62 21.87 -0.91
C ASP A 78 -3.43 22.99 0.11
N GLN A 79 -4.51 23.48 0.74
CA GLN A 79 -4.44 24.52 1.77
C GLN A 79 -4.46 23.98 3.20
N ILE A 80 -4.70 22.69 3.39
CA ILE A 80 -4.84 22.07 4.71
C ILE A 80 -3.46 21.92 5.35
N VAL A 81 -3.33 22.44 6.58
CA VAL A 81 -2.12 22.37 7.39
C VAL A 81 -2.43 21.89 8.80
N ALA A 82 -1.47 21.25 9.45
CA ALA A 82 -1.63 20.74 10.81
C ALA A 82 -0.55 21.30 11.75
N TYR A 83 -0.93 21.49 13.00
CA TYR A 83 -0.05 21.96 14.07
C TYR A 83 -0.25 21.15 15.34
N ARG A 84 0.80 21.11 16.17
CA ARG A 84 0.72 20.72 17.57
C ARG A 84 0.97 21.92 18.47
N TRP A 85 0.45 21.87 19.69
CA TRP A 85 0.88 22.79 20.74
C TRP A 85 2.01 22.14 21.55
N ASP A 86 3.15 22.82 21.65
CA ASP A 86 4.34 22.30 22.35
C ASP A 86 4.49 22.80 23.80
N GLY A 87 3.53 23.60 24.28
CA GLY A 87 3.56 24.25 25.59
C GLY A 87 3.84 25.75 25.51
N LEU A 88 4.50 26.21 24.44
CA LEU A 88 4.84 27.62 24.21
C LEU A 88 4.11 28.20 23.01
N GLY A 89 3.93 27.41 21.95
CA GLY A 89 3.33 27.85 20.71
C GLY A 89 2.88 26.71 19.82
N PHE A 90 2.29 27.08 18.69
CA PHE A 90 1.99 26.14 17.63
C PHE A 90 3.24 25.83 16.80
N VAL A 91 3.49 24.54 16.58
CA VAL A 91 4.55 24.03 15.71
C VAL A 91 3.89 23.21 14.62
N GLU A 92 4.22 23.50 13.36
CA GLU A 92 3.68 22.76 12.22
C GLU A 92 4.11 21.29 12.28
N ILE A 93 3.21 20.38 11.94
CA ILE A 93 3.47 18.95 11.84
C ILE A 93 3.12 18.46 10.42
N PRO A 94 3.74 17.37 9.93
CA PRO A 94 3.37 16.79 8.65
C PRO A 94 1.89 16.42 8.60
N VAL A 95 1.22 16.83 7.52
CA VAL A 95 -0.15 16.43 7.18
C VAL A 95 -0.23 16.11 5.70
N GLN A 96 -1.06 15.15 5.35
CA GLN A 96 -1.31 14.71 4.00
C GLN A 96 -2.81 14.62 3.78
N VAL A 97 -3.29 15.08 2.63
CA VAL A 97 -4.67 14.88 2.19
C VAL A 97 -4.62 13.94 1.00
N ASP A 98 -5.20 12.77 1.16
CA ASP A 98 -5.29 11.75 0.13
C ASP A 98 -6.69 11.76 -0.44
N GLN A 99 -6.81 12.30 -1.65
CA GLN A 99 -8.09 12.32 -2.35
C GLN A 99 -8.54 10.91 -2.74
N LYS A 100 -9.84 10.61 -2.62
CA LYS A 100 -10.41 9.29 -2.89
C LYS A 100 -11.70 9.40 -3.69
N TYR A 101 -11.90 8.44 -4.59
CA TYR A 101 -13.16 8.29 -5.31
C TYR A 101 -13.32 6.86 -5.82
N TYR A 102 -14.52 6.53 -6.29
CA TYR A 102 -14.80 5.19 -6.77
C TYR A 102 -14.28 4.94 -8.20
N TYR A 103 -13.57 3.83 -8.34
CA TYR A 103 -13.17 3.21 -9.60
C TYR A 103 -14.15 2.08 -9.95
N CYS A 104 -14.15 1.69 -11.22
CA CYS A 104 -14.92 0.56 -11.73
C CYS A 104 -13.95 -0.42 -12.40
N LEU A 105 -13.45 -1.36 -11.60
CA LEU A 105 -12.43 -2.34 -11.98
C LEU A 105 -13.01 -3.38 -12.94
N SER A 106 -12.55 -3.34 -14.18
CA SER A 106 -12.95 -4.25 -15.25
C SER A 106 -11.71 -4.87 -15.89
N ASN A 107 -11.65 -6.19 -15.92
CA ASN A 107 -10.47 -6.90 -16.42
C ASN A 107 -10.86 -8.07 -17.35
N PRO A 108 -11.52 -7.79 -18.49
CA PRO A 108 -11.98 -8.79 -19.43
C PRO A 108 -10.88 -9.63 -20.12
N PRO A 109 -9.58 -9.23 -20.18
CA PRO A 109 -8.53 -10.13 -20.65
C PRO A 109 -8.34 -11.39 -19.79
N SER A 110 -8.76 -11.37 -18.53
CA SER A 110 -8.70 -12.53 -17.64
C SER A 110 -9.76 -13.56 -18.02
N GLY A 111 -9.37 -14.83 -18.15
CA GLY A 111 -10.30 -15.96 -18.34
C GLY A 111 -11.24 -16.19 -17.14
N PHE A 112 -10.98 -15.55 -16.00
CA PHE A 112 -11.81 -15.59 -14.79
C PHE A 112 -12.69 -14.35 -14.63
N ALA A 113 -12.62 -13.38 -15.56
CA ALA A 113 -13.40 -12.16 -15.52
C ALA A 113 -14.92 -12.39 -15.49
N VAL A 114 -15.39 -13.55 -15.94
CA VAL A 114 -16.80 -13.97 -15.83
C VAL A 114 -17.32 -13.96 -14.39
N TYR A 115 -16.45 -14.12 -13.39
CA TYR A 115 -16.82 -14.12 -11.97
C TYR A 115 -16.84 -12.72 -11.34
N SER A 116 -16.14 -11.75 -11.92
CA SER A 116 -15.98 -10.41 -11.32
C SER A 116 -16.73 -9.32 -12.09
N GLY A 117 -16.82 -9.41 -13.42
CA GLY A 117 -17.42 -8.36 -14.24
C GLY A 117 -16.76 -7.01 -14.01
N THR A 118 -17.59 -6.02 -13.66
CA THR A 118 -17.10 -4.69 -13.27
C THR A 118 -17.36 -4.48 -11.78
N ASP A 119 -16.30 -4.37 -10.99
CA ASP A 119 -16.36 -4.18 -9.55
C ASP A 119 -16.14 -2.72 -9.18
N ARG A 120 -17.01 -2.19 -8.33
CA ARG A 120 -16.82 -0.86 -7.75
C ARG A 120 -15.77 -0.94 -6.64
N GLU A 121 -14.77 -0.06 -6.69
CA GLU A 121 -13.69 0.02 -5.70
C GLU A 121 -13.48 1.45 -5.23
N LEU A 122 -13.50 1.70 -3.91
CA LEU A 122 -13.11 3.01 -3.38
C LEU A 122 -11.60 3.02 -3.21
N THR A 123 -10.90 3.82 -4.01
CA THR A 123 -9.45 3.91 -4.01
C THR A 123 -9.02 5.37 -4.12
N TYR A 124 -7.73 5.62 -4.33
CA TYR A 124 -7.12 6.93 -4.29
C TYR A 124 -7.08 7.58 -5.67
N GLN A 125 -7.08 8.91 -5.69
CA GLN A 125 -6.48 9.65 -6.80
C GLN A 125 -4.98 9.37 -6.80
N TRP A 126 -4.47 8.69 -7.83
CA TRP A 126 -3.07 8.31 -7.91
C TRP A 126 -2.19 9.39 -8.55
N ASP A 127 -0.94 9.50 -8.10
CA ASP A 127 0.08 10.32 -8.78
C ASP A 127 0.52 9.65 -10.09
N ILE A 128 0.47 8.32 -10.11
CA ILE A 128 0.68 7.48 -11.29
C ILE A 128 -0.37 6.37 -11.30
N GLU A 129 -1.15 6.27 -12.38
CA GLU A 129 -1.99 5.12 -12.69
C GLU A 129 -1.23 4.16 -13.60
N SER A 130 -0.48 3.24 -13.00
CA SER A 130 0.41 2.34 -13.72
C SER A 130 -0.35 1.39 -14.67
N TRP A 131 -1.61 1.04 -14.35
CA TRP A 131 -2.44 0.18 -15.20
C TRP A 131 -2.73 0.80 -16.59
N LYS A 132 -2.71 2.14 -16.71
CA LYS A 132 -2.89 2.89 -17.97
C LYS A 132 -1.62 2.94 -18.82
N LYS A 133 -0.45 2.61 -18.28
CA LYS A 133 0.84 2.64 -19.00
C LYS A 133 0.99 1.44 -19.93
N ILE A 134 0.09 1.27 -20.90
CA ILE A 134 0.04 0.10 -21.79
C ILE A 134 0.94 0.23 -23.04
N GLY A 135 1.51 1.41 -23.27
CA GLY A 135 2.34 1.74 -24.43
C GLY A 135 3.82 1.35 -24.29
N GLY A 136 4.62 1.76 -25.27
CA GLY A 136 6.08 1.59 -25.27
C GLY A 136 6.59 0.20 -25.70
N THR A 137 7.88 0.16 -26.09
CA THR A 137 8.52 -1.02 -26.70
C THR A 137 9.28 -1.87 -25.68
N CYS A 138 10.15 -1.26 -24.86
CA CYS A 138 10.89 -1.96 -23.81
C CYS A 138 10.48 -1.51 -22.41
N THR A 139 9.85 -0.34 -22.31
CA THR A 139 9.38 0.27 -21.06
C THR A 139 7.93 0.72 -21.21
N SER A 140 7.16 0.60 -20.15
CA SER A 140 5.77 1.04 -20.06
C SER A 140 5.69 2.56 -20.07
N GLN A 141 4.73 3.08 -20.83
CA GLN A 141 4.49 4.52 -20.96
C GLN A 141 2.98 4.74 -21.11
N TYR A 142 2.51 5.89 -20.65
CA TYR A 142 1.20 6.38 -21.04
C TYR A 142 1.12 6.54 -22.56
N ALA A 143 -0.07 6.33 -23.13
CA ALA A 143 -0.31 6.78 -24.49
C ALA A 143 -0.12 8.32 -24.56
N PRO A 144 0.26 8.89 -25.72
CA PRO A 144 0.39 10.34 -25.84
C PRO A 144 -0.91 11.07 -25.43
N GLY A 145 -0.79 12.01 -24.50
CA GLY A 145 -1.94 12.77 -23.96
C GLY A 145 -2.66 12.10 -22.79
N GLU A 146 -2.30 10.88 -22.43
CA GLU A 146 -2.82 10.19 -21.25
C GLU A 146 -1.98 10.45 -20.00
N GLY A 147 -2.62 10.33 -18.84
CA GLY A 147 -2.00 10.44 -17.53
C GLY A 147 -2.93 9.87 -16.45
N PRO A 148 -2.57 10.02 -15.16
CA PRO A 148 -3.46 9.66 -14.07
C PRO A 148 -4.76 10.48 -14.14
N LYS A 149 -5.89 9.85 -13.81
CA LYS A 149 -7.20 10.52 -13.75
C LYS A 149 -7.31 11.36 -12.47
N PRO A 150 -7.64 12.66 -12.58
CA PRO A 150 -7.88 13.50 -11.40
C PRO A 150 -9.15 13.07 -10.67
N ASP A 151 -9.25 13.47 -9.41
CA ASP A 151 -10.50 13.33 -8.66
C ASP A 151 -11.63 14.12 -9.34
N PRO A 152 -12.82 13.52 -9.57
CA PRO A 152 -13.98 14.24 -10.08
C PRO A 152 -14.44 15.40 -9.19
N VAL A 153 -14.13 15.37 -7.88
CA VAL A 153 -14.31 16.49 -6.94
C VAL A 153 -12.92 16.95 -6.46
N PRO A 154 -12.36 18.04 -7.02
CA PRO A 154 -10.99 18.47 -6.72
C PRO A 154 -10.81 19.21 -5.38
N THR A 155 -11.86 19.28 -4.55
CA THR A 155 -11.82 19.89 -3.21
C THR A 155 -12.11 18.84 -2.16
N LEU A 156 -11.77 19.13 -0.88
CA LEU A 156 -11.98 18.17 0.20
C LEU A 156 -13.45 17.71 0.22
N ASP A 157 -13.66 16.41 0.12
CA ASP A 157 -14.98 15.81 0.21
C ASP A 157 -15.03 14.63 1.21
N ASN A 158 -16.18 13.97 1.27
CA ASN A 158 -16.51 13.13 2.41
C ASN A 158 -15.72 11.83 2.51
N ASP A 159 -15.16 11.32 1.40
CA ASP A 159 -14.35 10.10 1.34
C ASP A 159 -12.84 10.36 1.31
N ASP A 160 -12.40 11.60 1.04
CA ASP A 160 -11.01 12.02 1.21
C ASP A 160 -10.47 11.75 2.63
N GLU A 161 -9.17 11.45 2.72
CA GLU A 161 -8.47 11.15 3.98
C GLU A 161 -7.47 12.26 4.35
N ILE A 162 -7.64 12.88 5.53
CA ILE A 162 -6.64 13.77 6.16
C ILE A 162 -5.83 12.96 7.16
N VAL A 163 -4.51 12.92 6.97
CA VAL A 163 -3.61 11.99 7.66
C VAL A 163 -2.43 12.70 8.29
N PHE A 164 -2.09 12.30 9.53
CA PHE A 164 -0.89 12.70 10.27
C PHE A 164 -0.53 11.60 11.29
N MET A 165 0.66 11.63 11.91
CA MET A 165 1.05 10.60 12.88
C MET A 165 0.57 10.94 14.30
N ALA A 166 0.09 9.96 15.06
CA ALA A 166 -0.35 10.17 16.45
C ALA A 166 0.77 10.71 17.34
N SER A 167 2.04 10.34 17.07
CA SER A 167 3.22 10.87 17.76
C SER A 167 3.40 12.38 17.64
N ASP A 168 2.83 12.98 16.60
CA ASP A 168 3.05 14.39 16.28
C ASP A 168 2.11 15.28 17.08
N ALA A 169 1.06 14.71 17.66
CA ALA A 169 0.12 15.42 18.49
C ALA A 169 0.75 15.92 19.80
N GLY A 170 0.31 17.11 20.21
CA GLY A 170 0.79 17.82 21.39
C GLY A 170 -0.21 17.83 22.54
N SER A 171 0.05 18.70 23.50
CA SER A 171 -0.90 19.01 24.56
C SER A 171 -2.04 19.90 24.03
N GLN A 172 -3.07 20.10 24.85
CA GLN A 172 -4.13 21.04 24.52
C GLN A 172 -3.59 22.49 24.58
N ALA A 173 -3.77 23.26 23.52
CA ALA A 173 -3.54 24.69 23.50
C ALA A 173 -4.45 25.41 24.53
N PRO A 174 -3.93 26.40 25.28
CA PRO A 174 -4.73 27.14 26.24
C PRO A 174 -5.82 27.97 25.55
N LEU A 175 -6.91 28.23 26.28
CA LEU A 175 -7.95 29.15 25.82
C LEU A 175 -7.35 30.52 25.48
N GLY A 176 -7.68 31.06 24.32
CA GLY A 176 -7.16 32.34 23.84
C GLY A 176 -5.77 32.27 23.18
N ALA A 177 -5.18 31.08 23.01
CA ALA A 177 -4.00 30.91 22.18
C ALA A 177 -4.27 31.48 20.78
N LEU A 178 -3.39 32.35 20.30
CA LEU A 178 -3.48 32.91 18.96
C LEU A 178 -3.21 31.81 17.92
N ALA A 179 -4.03 31.76 16.88
CA ALA A 179 -3.80 30.87 15.75
C ALA A 179 -2.42 31.12 15.10
N PRO A 180 -1.81 30.11 14.47
CA PRO A 180 -0.57 30.30 13.73
C PRO A 180 -0.71 31.44 12.70
N PRO A 181 0.31 32.31 12.52
CA PRO A 181 0.22 33.42 11.57
C PRO A 181 -0.12 32.97 10.15
N GLY A 182 -0.99 33.72 9.47
CA GLY A 182 -1.39 33.44 8.08
C GLY A 182 -2.35 32.25 7.92
N THR A 183 -2.92 31.75 9.02
CA THR A 183 -3.90 30.67 9.00
C THR A 183 -5.33 31.15 9.27
N SER A 184 -6.31 30.36 8.86
CA SER A 184 -7.74 30.59 9.11
C SER A 184 -8.50 29.29 9.40
N ASN A 185 -9.76 29.42 9.83
CA ASN A 185 -10.72 28.31 9.97
C ASN A 185 -10.26 27.12 10.83
N GLY A 186 -9.56 27.39 11.93
CA GLY A 186 -8.96 26.36 12.78
C GLY A 186 -9.93 25.36 13.41
N GLN A 187 -9.49 24.11 13.51
CA GLN A 187 -10.20 22.99 14.13
C GLN A 187 -9.26 22.19 15.03
N ALA A 188 -9.76 21.79 16.20
CA ALA A 188 -9.02 20.93 17.12
C ALA A 188 -9.45 19.47 16.96
N VAL A 189 -8.47 18.59 16.81
CA VAL A 189 -8.65 17.13 16.73
C VAL A 189 -8.17 16.53 18.04
N ALA A 190 -9.10 16.02 18.83
CA ALA A 190 -8.77 15.27 20.03
C ALA A 190 -8.46 13.81 19.66
N ILE A 191 -7.32 13.30 20.13
CA ILE A 191 -6.83 11.96 19.86
C ILE A 191 -6.81 11.24 21.20
N VAL A 192 -7.62 10.19 21.30
CA VAL A 192 -7.81 9.42 22.53
C VAL A 192 -7.26 8.02 22.31
N ASP A 193 -6.40 7.54 23.20
CA ASP A 193 -6.00 6.14 23.22
C ASP A 193 -7.17 5.30 23.79
N PRO A 194 -7.76 4.36 23.04
CA PRO A 194 -8.85 3.54 23.55
C PRO A 194 -8.45 2.62 24.72
N LEU A 195 -7.16 2.35 24.90
CA LEU A 195 -6.64 1.56 26.03
C LEU A 195 -6.24 2.43 27.23
N ASP A 196 -6.09 3.74 27.02
CA ASP A 196 -5.87 4.74 28.06
C ASP A 196 -6.60 6.03 27.72
N ALA A 197 -7.93 6.01 27.96
CA ALA A 197 -8.77 7.16 27.68
C ALA A 197 -8.44 8.40 28.53
N SER A 198 -7.55 8.28 29.53
CA SER A 198 -7.05 9.43 30.30
C SER A 198 -5.96 10.20 29.56
N THR A 199 -5.31 9.56 28.58
CA THR A 199 -4.32 10.19 27.71
C THR A 199 -5.00 10.73 26.45
N THR A 200 -5.31 12.03 26.49
CA THR A 200 -5.79 12.79 25.32
C THR A 200 -4.68 13.69 24.78
N ARG A 201 -4.42 13.60 23.48
CA ARG A 201 -3.53 14.50 22.74
C ARG A 201 -4.31 15.31 21.72
N PHE A 202 -3.71 16.39 21.25
CA PHE A 202 -4.36 17.29 20.30
C PHE A 202 -3.48 17.56 19.08
N ALA A 203 -4.11 17.52 17.91
CA ALA A 203 -3.63 18.15 16.69
C ALA A 203 -4.60 19.26 16.29
N TYR A 204 -4.11 20.25 15.56
CA TYR A 204 -4.87 21.42 15.16
C TYR A 204 -4.79 21.60 13.66
N LEU A 205 -5.91 21.48 12.96
CA LEU A 205 -6.00 21.70 11.53
C LEU A 205 -6.34 23.17 11.26
N TYR A 206 -5.70 23.76 10.26
CA TYR A 206 -6.03 25.09 9.76
C TYR A 206 -5.98 25.11 8.22
N LEU A 207 -6.50 26.20 7.63
CA LEU A 207 -6.26 26.54 6.23
C LEU A 207 -5.14 27.57 6.13
N LYS A 208 -4.24 27.42 5.16
CA LYS A 208 -3.12 28.33 4.90
C LYS A 208 -2.86 28.41 3.39
N ALA A 209 -2.76 29.63 2.87
CA ALA A 209 -2.34 29.83 1.49
C ALA A 209 -0.91 29.29 1.28
N GLY A 210 -0.72 28.48 0.23
CA GLY A 210 0.54 27.78 -0.03
C GLY A 210 0.72 26.47 0.75
N GLY A 211 -0.26 26.07 1.56
CA GLY A 211 -0.33 24.74 2.15
C GLY A 211 0.72 24.45 3.22
N SER A 212 0.93 23.15 3.45
CA SER A 212 1.91 22.66 4.41
C SER A 212 3.34 22.90 3.93
N SER A 213 4.24 23.19 4.87
CA SER A 213 5.68 23.22 4.60
C SER A 213 6.28 21.82 4.40
N PHE A 214 5.50 20.76 4.67
CA PHE A 214 5.91 19.38 4.47
C PHE A 214 5.45 18.84 3.11
N ASN A 215 6.34 18.09 2.45
CA ASN A 215 6.10 17.38 1.20
C ASN A 215 6.97 16.11 1.16
N THR A 216 7.01 15.42 0.03
CA THR A 216 7.78 14.17 -0.13
C THR A 216 9.30 14.31 0.06
N SER A 217 9.87 15.52 -0.02
CA SER A 217 11.30 15.76 0.18
C SER A 217 11.73 15.93 1.64
N ASN A 218 10.79 16.23 2.55
CA ASN A 218 11.05 16.46 3.98
C ASN A 218 10.03 15.76 4.89
N GLY A 219 9.28 14.79 4.35
CA GLY A 219 8.34 13.93 5.08
C GLY A 219 8.99 12.67 5.66
N TYR A 220 8.15 11.74 6.10
CA TYR A 220 8.59 10.52 6.79
C TYR A 220 9.01 9.37 5.86
N VAL A 221 8.54 9.38 4.62
CA VAL A 221 8.61 8.22 3.73
C VAL A 221 9.25 8.63 2.41
N SER A 222 10.34 7.95 2.06
CA SER A 222 10.95 8.00 0.74
C SER A 222 10.49 6.78 -0.06
N TYR A 223 9.71 7.02 -1.10
CA TYR A 223 9.21 6.00 -2.02
C TYR A 223 9.96 6.14 -3.35
N VAL A 224 10.76 5.14 -3.72
CA VAL A 224 11.64 5.19 -4.89
C VAL A 224 11.42 3.96 -5.75
N ARG A 225 10.88 4.16 -6.95
CA ARG A 225 10.79 3.10 -7.95
C ARG A 225 12.19 2.66 -8.38
N ASP A 226 12.37 1.37 -8.57
CA ASP A 226 13.60 0.82 -9.12
C ASP A 226 13.85 1.40 -10.54
N ALA A 227 15.11 1.53 -10.94
CA ALA A 227 15.45 2.14 -12.25
C ALA A 227 14.84 1.40 -13.46
N ASN A 228 14.50 0.12 -13.28
CA ASN A 228 13.83 -0.73 -14.25
C ASN A 228 12.36 -1.01 -13.91
N ALA A 229 11.75 -0.25 -12.99
CA ALA A 229 10.38 -0.50 -12.55
C ALA A 229 9.37 -0.42 -13.70
N ASP A 230 9.66 0.36 -14.74
CA ASP A 230 8.84 0.47 -15.94
C ASP A 230 9.20 -0.53 -17.06
N GLU A 231 10.17 -1.42 -16.85
CA GLU A 231 10.57 -2.37 -17.90
C GLU A 231 9.47 -3.40 -18.18
N TRP A 232 9.14 -3.58 -19.47
CA TRP A 232 8.29 -4.68 -19.92
C TRP A 232 9.06 -5.99 -19.86
N ILE A 233 8.52 -6.93 -19.10
CA ILE A 233 9.00 -8.30 -18.93
C ILE A 233 7.89 -9.30 -19.24
N ASP A 234 8.27 -10.57 -19.31
CA ASP A 234 7.38 -11.72 -19.43
C ASP A 234 8.09 -12.98 -18.90
N LYS A 235 7.47 -14.15 -19.03
CA LYS A 235 8.04 -15.43 -18.60
C LYS A 235 9.43 -15.77 -19.18
N CYS A 236 9.78 -15.22 -20.35
CA CYS A 236 11.06 -15.46 -21.02
C CYS A 236 12.15 -14.50 -20.55
N SER A 237 11.83 -13.58 -19.64
CA SER A 237 12.77 -12.63 -19.05
C SER A 237 13.61 -13.24 -17.92
N PHE A 238 13.29 -14.46 -17.50
CA PHE A 238 13.96 -15.18 -16.40
C PHE A 238 14.21 -16.63 -16.77
N ARG A 239 15.24 -17.23 -16.14
CA ARG A 239 15.44 -18.68 -16.14
C ARG A 239 14.48 -19.34 -15.16
N ASP A 240 14.22 -20.64 -15.33
CA ASP A 240 13.36 -21.39 -14.41
C ASP A 240 13.90 -21.49 -12.99
N ASP A 241 15.23 -21.52 -12.84
CA ASP A 241 15.94 -21.58 -11.56
C ASP A 241 16.22 -20.18 -10.96
N SER A 242 15.72 -19.11 -11.57
CA SER A 242 16.01 -17.75 -11.10
C SER A 242 15.23 -17.41 -9.83
N THR A 243 15.94 -17.01 -8.77
CA THR A 243 15.34 -16.48 -7.54
C THR A 243 14.62 -15.15 -7.78
N GLU A 244 15.07 -14.39 -8.80
CA GLU A 244 14.52 -13.08 -9.18
C GLU A 244 13.32 -13.18 -10.12
N LYS A 245 12.89 -14.39 -10.47
CA LYS A 245 11.74 -14.62 -11.35
C LYS A 245 10.48 -13.95 -10.82
N LEU A 246 9.80 -13.19 -11.68
CA LEU A 246 8.55 -12.49 -11.41
C LEU A 246 7.41 -13.17 -12.18
N GLY A 247 7.16 -14.45 -11.88
CA GLY A 247 6.10 -15.23 -12.50
C GLY A 247 6.45 -16.00 -13.77
N THR A 248 5.68 -17.05 -14.00
CA THR A 248 5.64 -17.80 -15.27
C THR A 248 4.37 -17.53 -16.09
N SER A 249 3.40 -16.83 -15.49
CA SER A 249 2.03 -16.61 -15.96
C SER A 249 1.28 -17.88 -16.36
N ASN A 250 0.07 -18.03 -15.81
CA ASN A 250 -0.98 -18.75 -16.53
C ASN A 250 -1.51 -17.78 -17.58
N THR A 251 -1.03 -17.88 -18.83
CA THR A 251 -1.16 -16.84 -19.88
C THR A 251 -2.60 -16.43 -20.25
N SER A 252 -3.63 -17.02 -19.64
CA SER A 252 -5.04 -16.69 -19.83
C SER A 252 -5.76 -16.28 -18.53
N TYR A 253 -5.07 -16.17 -17.39
CA TYR A 253 -5.69 -15.93 -16.09
C TYR A 253 -5.58 -14.45 -15.71
N GLY A 254 -4.44 -13.81 -15.96
CA GLY A 254 -4.21 -12.42 -15.63
C GLY A 254 -4.57 -11.40 -16.70
N PRO A 255 -4.32 -10.11 -16.41
CA PRO A 255 -4.56 -8.97 -17.30
C PRO A 255 -3.43 -8.76 -18.33
N ASN A 256 -2.60 -9.76 -18.60
CA ASN A 256 -1.36 -9.55 -19.32
C ASN A 256 -1.59 -9.07 -20.75
N LEU A 257 -0.67 -8.23 -21.20
CA LEU A 257 -0.83 -7.51 -22.46
C LEU A 257 -0.01 -8.17 -23.55
N SER A 258 -0.48 -8.07 -24.79
CA SER A 258 0.37 -8.30 -25.95
C SER A 258 1.22 -7.06 -26.25
N GLY A 259 2.40 -7.26 -26.83
CA GLY A 259 3.25 -6.18 -27.29
C GLY A 259 4.71 -6.61 -27.41
N THR A 260 5.62 -5.68 -27.13
CA THR A 260 7.06 -5.93 -27.21
C THR A 260 7.68 -6.01 -25.83
N VAL A 261 8.65 -6.89 -25.68
CA VAL A 261 9.58 -6.95 -24.54
C VAL A 261 11.00 -6.98 -25.09
N CYS A 262 11.95 -6.48 -24.31
CA CYS A 262 13.36 -6.44 -24.72
C CYS A 262 14.25 -7.30 -23.82
N ARG A 263 13.69 -7.92 -22.78
CA ARG A 263 14.42 -8.83 -21.91
C ARG A 263 14.29 -10.27 -22.35
N THR A 264 15.41 -10.97 -22.44
CA THR A 264 15.47 -12.41 -22.73
C THR A 264 16.55 -13.06 -21.89
N ALA A 265 16.18 -14.01 -21.05
CA ALA A 265 17.15 -14.72 -20.22
C ALA A 265 18.05 -15.64 -21.06
N SER A 266 19.34 -15.71 -20.71
CA SER A 266 20.23 -16.72 -21.27
C SER A 266 19.84 -18.11 -20.76
N GLY A 267 19.45 -18.99 -21.68
CA GLY A 267 18.85 -20.28 -21.35
C GLY A 267 17.43 -20.12 -20.78
N ALA A 268 16.64 -19.19 -21.34
CA ALA A 268 15.21 -19.07 -21.05
C ALA A 268 14.48 -20.41 -21.21
N PRO A 269 13.33 -20.60 -20.53
CA PRO A 269 12.57 -21.84 -20.56
C PRO A 269 12.22 -22.28 -21.99
N GLY A 270 12.03 -23.60 -22.17
CA GLY A 270 11.63 -24.16 -23.46
C GLY A 270 10.39 -23.46 -24.03
N GLY A 271 10.46 -23.05 -25.30
CA GLY A 271 9.39 -22.29 -25.98
C GLY A 271 9.63 -20.78 -26.04
N CYS A 272 10.66 -20.25 -25.38
CA CYS A 272 11.09 -18.86 -25.54
C CYS A 272 11.91 -18.66 -26.82
N PRO A 273 11.73 -17.56 -27.58
CA PRO A 273 12.56 -17.24 -28.72
C PRO A 273 14.04 -17.11 -28.34
N SER A 274 14.93 -17.75 -29.12
CA SER A 274 16.39 -17.63 -28.95
C SER A 274 16.90 -16.31 -29.54
N VAL A 275 16.60 -15.19 -28.88
CA VAL A 275 17.10 -13.86 -29.24
C VAL A 275 18.05 -13.32 -28.16
N PRO A 276 19.07 -12.51 -28.52
CA PRO A 276 19.93 -11.87 -27.52
C PRO A 276 19.16 -10.94 -26.57
N ASP A 277 19.56 -10.88 -25.30
CA ASP A 277 19.01 -9.90 -24.35
C ASP A 277 19.17 -8.46 -24.88
N GLY A 278 18.18 -7.62 -24.63
CA GLY A 278 18.07 -6.27 -25.21
C GLY A 278 17.45 -6.23 -26.61
N THR A 279 17.29 -7.36 -27.30
CA THR A 279 16.66 -7.40 -28.63
C THR A 279 15.13 -7.37 -28.48
N PRO A 280 14.43 -6.41 -29.13
CA PRO A 280 12.97 -6.38 -29.11
C PRO A 280 12.37 -7.67 -29.69
N ARG A 281 11.40 -8.26 -28.96
CA ARG A 281 10.62 -9.41 -29.43
C ARG A 281 9.16 -9.28 -29.04
N ALA A 282 8.30 -9.90 -29.83
CA ALA A 282 6.89 -10.00 -29.50
C ALA A 282 6.69 -10.85 -28.22
N SER A 283 5.74 -10.42 -27.40
CA SER A 283 5.20 -11.15 -26.27
C SER A 283 3.68 -11.03 -26.30
N THR A 284 3.00 -12.10 -25.94
CA THR A 284 1.53 -12.10 -25.78
C THR A 284 1.12 -11.94 -24.32
N ASP A 285 2.11 -11.77 -23.43
CA ASP A 285 1.97 -12.02 -22.00
C ASP A 285 2.91 -11.11 -21.19
N ARG A 286 3.03 -9.84 -21.61
CA ARG A 286 3.93 -8.89 -20.97
C ARG A 286 3.26 -8.17 -19.81
N PHE A 287 4.06 -7.90 -18.79
CA PHE A 287 3.73 -7.11 -17.61
C PHE A 287 4.95 -6.29 -17.19
N VAL A 288 4.76 -5.31 -16.31
CA VAL A 288 5.83 -4.40 -15.89
C VAL A 288 6.57 -5.00 -14.69
N ARG A 289 7.80 -4.58 -14.39
CA ARG A 289 8.50 -5.01 -13.17
C ARG A 289 7.91 -4.43 -11.89
N ASP A 290 7.56 -3.16 -11.87
CA ASP A 290 6.99 -2.44 -10.71
C ASP A 290 7.78 -2.56 -9.39
N GLY A 291 9.11 -2.72 -9.51
CA GLY A 291 10.01 -2.74 -8.37
C GLY A 291 10.07 -1.39 -7.65
N VAL A 292 10.15 -1.42 -6.32
CA VAL A 292 10.20 -0.23 -5.47
C VAL A 292 10.99 -0.50 -4.18
N THR A 293 11.72 0.52 -3.74
CA THR A 293 12.30 0.60 -2.40
C THR A 293 11.62 1.72 -1.61
N VAL A 294 11.13 1.41 -0.43
CA VAL A 294 10.61 2.36 0.55
C VAL A 294 11.59 2.48 1.71
N ASN A 295 11.96 3.71 2.06
CA ASN A 295 12.84 4.02 3.18
C ASN A 295 12.15 4.97 4.16
N THR A 296 12.34 4.73 5.45
CA THR A 296 11.96 5.63 6.54
C THR A 296 13.09 5.67 7.57
N ASP A 297 12.99 6.53 8.57
CA ASP A 297 13.92 6.50 9.69
C ASP A 297 13.93 5.17 10.47
N SER A 298 12.88 4.36 10.33
CA SER A 298 12.65 3.14 11.11
C SER A 298 12.83 1.85 10.31
N TYR A 299 12.61 1.84 8.99
CA TYR A 299 12.78 0.64 8.18
C TYR A 299 13.10 0.93 6.70
N GLN A 300 13.66 -0.08 6.04
CA GLN A 300 13.67 -0.23 4.59
C GLN A 300 12.81 -1.42 4.20
N TRP A 301 12.02 -1.26 3.15
CA TRP A 301 11.21 -2.29 2.55
C TRP A 301 11.44 -2.31 1.05
N HIS A 302 11.76 -3.46 0.48
CA HIS A 302 11.95 -3.62 -0.96
C HIS A 302 11.01 -4.68 -1.51
N ALA A 303 10.37 -4.34 -2.62
CA ALA A 303 9.69 -5.31 -3.47
C ALA A 303 10.22 -5.20 -4.89
N SER A 304 10.54 -6.34 -5.49
CA SER A 304 10.95 -6.40 -6.90
C SER A 304 9.76 -6.33 -7.86
N GLY A 305 8.53 -6.29 -7.32
CA GLY A 305 7.28 -6.21 -8.05
C GLY A 305 6.07 -6.02 -7.14
N ARG A 306 4.90 -6.45 -7.59
CA ARG A 306 3.60 -6.18 -6.97
C ARG A 306 3.35 -7.07 -5.75
N TRP A 307 3.43 -8.38 -5.92
CA TRP A 307 3.32 -9.39 -4.86
C TRP A 307 4.68 -9.82 -4.30
N MET A 308 5.78 -9.45 -4.97
CA MET A 308 7.14 -9.91 -4.64
C MET A 308 7.89 -9.00 -3.66
N VAL A 309 7.58 -9.09 -2.37
CA VAL A 309 8.38 -8.46 -1.29
C VAL A 309 9.65 -9.26 -1.05
N ARG A 310 10.81 -8.60 -1.19
CA ARG A 310 12.13 -9.22 -1.16
C ARG A 310 12.85 -9.02 0.16
N SER A 311 12.76 -7.82 0.73
CA SER A 311 13.50 -7.53 1.96
C SER A 311 12.75 -6.57 2.88
N VAL A 312 13.00 -6.75 4.17
CA VAL A 312 12.57 -5.85 5.24
C VAL A 312 13.74 -5.69 6.18
N GLN A 313 14.26 -4.47 6.32
CA GLN A 313 15.31 -4.15 7.27
C GLN A 313 14.77 -3.12 8.26
N VAL A 314 15.12 -3.25 9.54
CA VAL A 314 14.70 -2.32 10.58
C VAL A 314 15.91 -1.54 11.08
N ALA A 315 15.73 -0.25 11.37
CA ALA A 315 16.77 0.62 11.89
C ALA A 315 17.30 0.09 13.24
N LYS A 316 18.61 0.23 13.46
CA LYS A 316 19.22 -0.15 14.73
C LYS A 316 18.72 0.78 15.84
N PRO A 317 18.56 0.28 17.09
CA PRO A 317 18.12 1.12 18.20
C PRO A 317 18.99 2.39 18.34
N GLY A 318 18.33 3.55 18.33
CA GLY A 318 18.98 4.86 18.45
C GLY A 318 19.82 5.29 17.24
N GLN A 319 19.71 4.61 16.10
CA GLN A 319 20.40 4.95 14.85
C GLN A 319 19.40 5.00 13.68
N PRO A 320 18.55 6.04 13.60
CA PRO A 320 17.60 6.23 12.50
C PRO A 320 18.26 6.11 11.13
N GLY A 321 17.62 5.41 10.20
CA GLY A 321 18.11 5.18 8.83
C GLY A 321 19.33 4.25 8.71
N VAL A 322 19.90 3.77 9.83
CA VAL A 322 20.98 2.78 9.83
C VAL A 322 20.39 1.39 10.05
N TYR A 323 20.09 0.72 8.95
CA TYR A 323 19.38 -0.56 9.01
C TYR A 323 20.25 -1.74 9.44
N GLY A 324 19.59 -2.71 10.07
CA GLY A 324 20.12 -4.04 10.35
C GLY A 324 20.15 -4.94 9.10
N PRO A 325 20.37 -6.26 9.28
CA PRO A 325 20.25 -7.22 8.19
C PRO A 325 18.80 -7.32 7.69
N ASP A 326 18.64 -7.90 6.51
CA ASP A 326 17.33 -8.29 6.00
C ASP A 326 16.70 -9.37 6.87
N LEU A 327 15.48 -9.11 7.32
CA LEU A 327 14.72 -9.96 8.23
C LEU A 327 14.00 -11.10 7.51
N ILE A 328 13.64 -10.94 6.24
CA ILE A 328 12.78 -11.87 5.53
C ILE A 328 13.53 -12.56 4.39
N ASP A 329 13.29 -13.84 4.18
CA ASP A 329 13.59 -14.46 2.88
C ASP A 329 12.52 -14.04 1.86
N ARG A 330 11.25 -14.00 2.31
CA ARG A 330 10.15 -13.49 1.50
C ARG A 330 8.87 -13.25 2.28
N TRP A 331 8.02 -12.37 1.75
CA TRP A 331 6.58 -12.48 1.96
C TRP A 331 6.01 -13.57 1.04
N LYS A 332 5.19 -14.45 1.58
CA LYS A 332 4.56 -15.56 0.87
C LYS A 332 3.06 -15.37 0.84
N GLY A 333 2.47 -15.45 -0.35
CA GLY A 333 1.03 -15.47 -0.57
C GLY A 333 0.67 -16.73 -1.33
N ARG A 334 -0.34 -17.47 -0.87
CA ARG A 334 -0.70 -18.76 -1.47
C ARG A 334 -2.20 -19.01 -1.46
N ALA A 335 -2.67 -19.69 -2.48
CA ALA A 335 -3.98 -20.32 -2.51
C ALA A 335 -3.85 -21.85 -2.46
N PHE A 336 -4.79 -22.51 -1.78
CA PHE A 336 -4.93 -23.96 -1.71
C PHE A 336 -3.72 -24.65 -1.04
N GLN A 337 -3.79 -24.81 0.28
CA GLN A 337 -2.75 -25.48 1.05
C GLN A 337 -2.77 -26.99 0.76
N GLN A 338 -1.94 -27.45 -0.16
CA GLN A 338 -1.65 -28.87 -0.30
C GLN A 338 -0.14 -29.10 -0.13
N SER A 339 0.19 -30.15 0.63
CA SER A 339 1.55 -30.59 0.83
C SER A 339 2.20 -31.00 -0.50
N PRO A 340 3.54 -30.91 -0.64
CA PRO A 340 4.26 -31.24 -1.89
C PRO A 340 4.00 -32.66 -2.43
N ASP A 341 3.35 -33.53 -1.66
CA ASP A 341 3.00 -34.92 -1.96
C ASP A 341 1.50 -35.15 -2.28
N SER A 342 0.67 -34.10 -2.37
CA SER A 342 -0.75 -34.24 -2.70
C SER A 342 -0.99 -34.65 -4.15
N THR A 343 -1.88 -35.64 -4.34
CA THR A 343 -2.30 -36.16 -5.65
C THR A 343 -3.59 -35.53 -6.19
N ILE A 344 -4.20 -34.56 -5.49
CA ILE A 344 -5.45 -33.89 -5.90
C ILE A 344 -5.15 -32.49 -6.43
N SER A 345 -4.60 -32.40 -7.64
CA SER A 345 -4.61 -31.16 -8.41
C SER A 345 -5.87 -31.12 -9.26
N LEU A 346 -6.95 -30.53 -8.72
CA LEU A 346 -8.11 -30.18 -9.53
C LEU A 346 -8.08 -28.71 -10.00
N VAL A 347 -7.28 -27.83 -9.35
CA VAL A 347 -7.17 -26.39 -9.69
C VAL A 347 -5.76 -25.79 -9.62
N GLY A 348 -4.71 -26.60 -9.38
CA GLY A 348 -3.32 -26.10 -9.35
C GLY A 348 -2.97 -25.32 -8.06
N PHE A 349 -1.70 -25.33 -7.69
CA PHE A 349 -1.16 -24.53 -6.60
C PHE A 349 -0.92 -23.11 -7.12
N GLU A 350 -1.41 -22.08 -6.43
CA GLU A 350 -1.11 -20.68 -6.77
C GLU A 350 -0.24 -20.05 -5.68
N ASP A 351 0.80 -19.32 -6.09
CA ASP A 351 1.60 -18.51 -5.17
C ASP A 351 1.96 -17.13 -5.71
N GLU A 352 2.51 -16.31 -4.82
CA GLU A 352 2.88 -14.93 -5.08
C GLU A 352 3.85 -14.79 -6.25
N GLN A 353 4.81 -15.73 -6.36
CA GLN A 353 5.90 -15.64 -7.30
C GLN A 353 5.52 -16.17 -8.66
N VAL A 354 4.85 -17.30 -8.74
CA VAL A 354 4.61 -18.06 -9.97
C VAL A 354 3.37 -17.53 -10.70
N ASN A 355 2.31 -17.26 -9.93
CA ASN A 355 0.98 -16.99 -10.44
C ASN A 355 0.59 -15.53 -10.26
N TRP A 356 0.62 -15.00 -9.04
CA TRP A 356 0.00 -13.70 -8.75
C TRP A 356 0.80 -12.54 -9.33
N GLU A 357 2.12 -12.53 -9.17
CA GLU A 357 3.00 -11.46 -9.68
C GLU A 357 2.93 -11.27 -11.20
N ALA A 358 2.75 -12.34 -11.96
CA ALA A 358 2.63 -12.21 -13.40
C ALA A 358 1.18 -11.96 -13.84
N ASN A 359 0.16 -12.18 -13.00
CA ASN A 359 -1.24 -12.11 -13.40
C ASN A 359 -2.00 -10.96 -12.73
N ASP A 360 -1.34 -9.82 -12.60
CA ASP A 360 -1.88 -8.61 -12.01
C ASP A 360 -1.32 -7.35 -12.69
N ALA A 361 -1.71 -6.19 -12.18
CA ALA A 361 -1.16 -4.90 -12.57
C ALA A 361 -1.05 -4.00 -11.34
N LEU A 362 -0.10 -3.06 -11.35
CA LEU A 362 -0.11 -1.99 -10.38
C LEU A 362 -1.22 -1.02 -10.79
N LEU A 363 -2.24 -0.86 -9.93
CA LEU A 363 -3.31 0.10 -10.14
C LEU A 363 -2.70 1.50 -10.10
N GLY A 364 -2.14 1.88 -8.97
CA GLY A 364 -1.45 3.14 -8.88
C GLY A 364 -0.58 3.29 -7.65
N GLU A 365 0.10 4.43 -7.60
CA GLU A 365 1.01 4.81 -6.55
C GLU A 365 0.92 6.31 -6.28
N ARG A 366 1.09 6.68 -5.02
CA ARG A 366 1.07 8.05 -4.51
C ARG A 366 2.05 8.18 -3.35
N ALA A 367 2.71 9.33 -3.24
CA ALA A 367 3.55 9.65 -2.09
C ALA A 367 3.28 11.06 -1.56
N GLY A 368 3.20 11.19 -0.24
CA GLY A 368 3.13 12.46 0.45
C GLY A 368 4.03 12.52 1.68
N PRO A 369 3.94 13.61 2.48
CA PRO A 369 4.84 13.81 3.60
C PRO A 369 4.61 12.84 4.77
N VAL A 370 3.43 12.23 4.88
CA VAL A 370 3.08 11.35 6.00
C VAL A 370 3.20 9.88 5.62
N ARG A 371 2.74 9.52 4.41
CA ARG A 371 2.72 8.15 3.92
C ARG A 371 2.88 8.06 2.41
N ALA A 372 3.36 6.91 1.96
CA ALA A 372 3.26 6.48 0.57
C ALA A 372 2.25 5.33 0.46
N ILE A 373 1.56 5.24 -0.66
CA ILE A 373 0.53 4.24 -0.94
C ILE A 373 0.80 3.66 -2.33
N ARG A 374 0.69 2.35 -2.46
CA ARG A 374 0.53 1.71 -3.78
C ARG A 374 -0.53 0.64 -3.71
N GLU A 375 -1.22 0.39 -4.81
CA GLU A 375 -2.28 -0.62 -4.87
C GLU A 375 -2.10 -1.54 -6.06
N ASN A 376 -2.04 -2.84 -5.79
CA ASN A 376 -2.02 -3.86 -6.82
C ASN A 376 -3.46 -4.27 -7.14
N TRP A 377 -3.72 -4.56 -8.40
CA TRP A 377 -5.00 -5.01 -8.91
C TRP A 377 -4.84 -6.29 -9.72
N GLY A 378 -5.47 -7.34 -9.23
CA GLY A 378 -5.43 -8.68 -9.78
C GLY A 378 -4.57 -9.63 -8.94
N ALA A 379 -4.92 -10.89 -9.06
CA ALA A 379 -4.13 -12.07 -8.78
C ALA A 379 -4.70 -13.16 -9.69
N ASP A 380 -3.91 -14.17 -10.06
CA ASP A 380 -4.26 -15.26 -11.00
C ASP A 380 -5.77 -15.45 -11.29
N SER A 381 -6.52 -16.16 -10.43
CA SER A 381 -7.97 -16.31 -10.53
C SER A 381 -8.78 -15.20 -9.83
N GLY A 382 -8.12 -14.39 -9.00
CA GLY A 382 -8.65 -13.21 -8.32
C GLY A 382 -8.59 -11.95 -9.17
N THR A 383 -9.30 -11.95 -10.30
CA THR A 383 -9.22 -10.93 -11.37
C THR A 383 -9.32 -9.48 -10.90
N ASN A 384 -10.17 -9.19 -9.90
CA ASN A 384 -10.38 -7.86 -9.33
C ASN A 384 -9.99 -7.76 -7.85
N VAL A 385 -9.22 -8.71 -7.32
CA VAL A 385 -8.61 -8.58 -5.99
C VAL A 385 -7.74 -7.34 -5.99
N THR A 386 -7.82 -6.55 -4.92
CA THR A 386 -6.88 -5.44 -4.70
C THR A 386 -6.07 -5.66 -3.42
N LYS A 387 -4.82 -5.21 -3.47
CA LYS A 387 -3.90 -5.17 -2.33
C LYS A 387 -3.36 -3.75 -2.22
N THR A 388 -3.87 -2.99 -1.26
CA THR A 388 -3.35 -1.67 -0.92
C THR A 388 -2.25 -1.81 0.11
N GLU A 389 -1.08 -1.30 -0.21
CA GLU A 389 0.08 -1.24 0.67
C GLU A 389 0.30 0.23 1.05
N THR A 390 0.24 0.52 2.35
CA THR A 390 0.48 1.88 2.86
C THR A 390 1.68 1.87 3.80
N PHE A 391 2.61 2.77 3.52
CA PHE A 391 3.87 2.91 4.21
C PHE A 391 3.84 4.18 5.04
N TYR A 392 3.94 4.05 6.36
CA TYR A 392 4.08 5.15 7.31
C TYR A 392 5.50 5.16 7.88
N ARG A 393 5.85 6.17 8.69
CA ARG A 393 7.16 6.27 9.36
C ARG A 393 7.58 4.96 10.03
N ASP A 394 6.68 4.35 10.79
CA ASP A 394 6.97 3.24 11.72
C ASP A 394 6.13 1.98 11.45
N ALA A 395 5.27 2.00 10.43
CA ALA A 395 4.31 0.94 10.16
C ALA A 395 4.11 0.72 8.66
N ILE A 396 3.79 -0.53 8.30
CA ILE A 396 3.33 -0.91 6.97
C ILE A 396 1.97 -1.58 7.16
N THR A 397 0.96 -1.12 6.44
CA THR A 397 -0.38 -1.72 6.46
C THR A 397 -0.69 -2.34 5.10
N TYR A 398 -1.30 -3.54 5.14
CA TYR A 398 -1.74 -4.27 3.97
C TYR A 398 -3.25 -4.46 4.07
N HIS A 399 -4.01 -3.88 3.14
CA HIS A 399 -5.45 -4.09 3.02
C HIS A 399 -5.73 -4.91 1.77
N TYR A 400 -6.50 -5.99 1.93
CA TYR A 400 -6.88 -6.88 0.84
C TYR A 400 -8.39 -6.83 0.64
N HIS A 401 -8.85 -6.40 -0.53
CA HIS A 401 -10.24 -6.60 -0.94
C HIS A 401 -10.32 -7.85 -1.81
N VAL A 402 -10.63 -8.96 -1.16
CA VAL A 402 -10.67 -10.28 -1.82
C VAL A 402 -11.94 -10.39 -2.65
N ARG A 403 -11.77 -10.47 -3.98
CA ARG A 403 -12.84 -10.68 -4.96
C ARG A 403 -12.49 -11.93 -5.78
N VAL A 404 -12.91 -13.08 -5.29
CA VAL A 404 -12.59 -14.39 -5.88
C VAL A 404 -13.85 -15.19 -6.14
N HIS A 405 -13.78 -16.12 -7.08
CA HIS A 405 -14.80 -17.15 -7.23
C HIS A 405 -14.79 -18.08 -5.99
N PRO A 406 -15.81 -18.95 -5.80
CA PRO A 406 -15.80 -19.91 -4.71
C PRO A 406 -14.50 -20.73 -4.69
N ILE A 407 -13.81 -20.73 -3.54
CA ILE A 407 -12.56 -21.47 -3.32
C ILE A 407 -12.74 -22.60 -2.29
N PRO A 408 -11.92 -23.66 -2.34
CA PRO A 408 -11.91 -24.71 -1.33
C PRO A 408 -11.62 -24.19 0.09
N PRO A 409 -11.98 -24.95 1.14
CA PRO A 409 -11.79 -24.57 2.54
C PRO A 409 -10.35 -24.24 2.96
N ASP A 410 -9.35 -24.79 2.27
CA ASP A 410 -7.92 -24.53 2.56
C ASP A 410 -7.51 -23.08 2.25
N GLY A 411 -8.35 -22.35 1.52
CA GLY A 411 -8.37 -20.89 1.50
C GLY A 411 -7.14 -20.20 0.92
N LEU A 412 -7.03 -18.92 1.27
CA LEU A 412 -5.91 -18.03 0.98
C LEU A 412 -5.14 -17.78 2.27
N TYR A 413 -3.81 -17.80 2.21
CA TYR A 413 -2.97 -17.46 3.35
C TYR A 413 -1.77 -16.64 2.94
N THR A 414 -1.31 -15.82 3.88
CA THR A 414 -0.09 -15.03 3.75
C THR A 414 0.81 -15.30 4.94
N SER A 415 2.12 -15.27 4.72
CA SER A 415 3.10 -15.51 5.77
C SER A 415 4.39 -14.75 5.49
N TRP A 416 5.10 -14.40 6.55
CA TRP A 416 6.44 -13.84 6.46
C TRP A 416 7.43 -14.96 6.72
N ASP A 417 8.18 -15.36 5.68
CA ASP A 417 9.27 -16.29 5.83
C ASP A 417 10.52 -15.52 6.25
N TYR A 418 11.04 -15.81 7.44
CA TYR A 418 12.14 -15.06 8.03
C TYR A 418 13.48 -15.64 7.61
N ASN A 419 14.43 -14.77 7.30
CA ASN A 419 15.81 -15.17 7.05
C ASN A 419 16.35 -15.97 8.24
N ARG A 420 16.95 -17.12 7.94
CA ARG A 420 17.50 -18.01 8.96
C ARG A 420 18.52 -17.26 9.82
N GLY A 421 18.26 -17.18 11.12
CA GLY A 421 19.15 -16.54 12.09
C GLY A 421 19.07 -15.01 12.14
N ALA A 422 18.26 -14.36 11.29
CA ALA A 422 18.01 -12.92 11.38
C ALA A 422 17.18 -12.56 12.61
N VAL A 423 16.28 -13.47 13.02
CA VAL A 423 15.47 -13.34 14.24
C VAL A 423 15.74 -14.54 15.16
N SER A 424 16.13 -14.27 16.40
CA SER A 424 16.41 -15.30 17.42
C SER A 424 15.44 -15.27 18.59
N LYS A 425 14.57 -14.24 18.67
CA LYS A 425 13.57 -14.05 19.73
C LYS A 425 12.30 -13.47 19.13
N TYR A 426 11.17 -14.10 19.46
CA TYR A 426 9.83 -13.64 19.11
C TYR A 426 9.10 -13.22 20.37
N TYR A 427 8.37 -12.11 20.30
CA TYR A 427 7.49 -11.66 21.37
C TYR A 427 6.05 -11.73 20.87
N ASN A 428 5.29 -12.74 21.29
CA ASN A 428 3.84 -12.74 21.07
C ASN A 428 3.20 -11.88 22.17
N VAL A 429 2.54 -10.79 21.74
CA VAL A 429 1.81 -9.88 22.63
C VAL A 429 0.49 -10.51 23.10
N ILE A 430 0.04 -11.58 22.44
CA ILE A 430 -1.17 -12.34 22.80
C ILE A 430 -0.78 -13.49 23.73
N LYS A 431 -1.07 -13.30 25.02
CA LYS A 431 -1.28 -14.36 26.01
C LYS A 431 -2.56 -14.08 26.77
#